data_AF-A0A971EZN6-F1
#
_entry.id   AF-A0A971EZN6-F1
#
_cell.length_a   1.000
_cell.length_b   1.000
_cell.length_c   1.000
_cell.angle_alpha   90.00
_cell.angle_beta   90.00
_cell.angle_gamma   90.00
#
_symmetry.space_group_name_H-M   'P 1'
#
loop_
_entity.id
_entity.type
_entity.pdbx_description
1 polymer ?
#
loop_
_entity_poly.entity_id
_entity_poly.type
_entity_poly.pdbx_seq_one_letter_code
_entity_poly.pdbx_strand_id
1 'polypeptide(L)'
;SIEQTLQEETPLKKSSDDERELFYCPVYEGFVEDYDCSEICVGIRYGRFFNEGIPTLLDIDVALARKKLCFSCVRFPPYFQPSALNGDRGNT
;
A
#
# COMPACT_ATOMS: atom_id res chain seq x y z
N SER A 1 -29.32 11.36 48.47
CA SER A 1 -28.11 10.73 47.93
C SER A 1 -28.54 9.67 46.94
N ILE A 2 -28.21 9.84 45.67
CA ILE A 2 -28.56 8.89 44.61
C ILE A 2 -27.24 8.21 44.25
N GLU A 3 -27.10 6.94 44.62
CA GLU A 3 -25.99 6.10 44.19
C GLU A 3 -26.20 5.80 42.69
N GLN A 4 -25.36 6.38 41.85
CA GLN A 4 -25.28 6.02 40.44
C GLN A 4 -24.33 4.82 40.31
N THR A 5 -24.92 3.63 40.21
CA THR A 5 -24.25 2.41 39.79
C THR A 5 -23.67 2.61 38.40
N LEU A 6 -22.34 2.62 38.28
CA LEU A 6 -21.66 2.51 36.98
C LEU A 6 -22.09 1.18 36.35
N GLN A 7 -22.72 1.25 35.18
CA GLN A 7 -22.96 0.07 34.35
C GLN A 7 -21.59 -0.43 33.87
N GLU A 8 -21.27 -1.68 34.19
CA GLU A 8 -20.15 -2.42 33.63
C GLU A 8 -20.33 -2.52 32.11
N GLU A 9 -19.53 -1.76 31.38
CA GLU A 9 -19.41 -1.89 29.93
C GLU A 9 -18.81 -3.28 29.67
N THR A 10 -19.62 -4.20 29.17
CA THR A 10 -19.18 -5.56 28.82
C THR A 10 -18.05 -5.46 27.78
N PRO A 11 -16.97 -6.24 27.88
CA PRO A 11 -15.90 -6.20 26.89
C PRO A 11 -16.48 -6.56 25.53
N LEU A 12 -16.50 -5.58 24.61
CA LEU A 12 -16.89 -5.78 23.23
C LEU A 12 -15.97 -6.88 22.68
N LYS A 13 -16.52 -8.08 22.46
CA LYS A 13 -15.79 -9.20 21.85
C LYS A 13 -15.32 -8.71 20.48
N LYS A 14 -14.03 -8.41 20.37
CA LYS A 14 -13.37 -8.07 19.11
C LYS A 14 -13.54 -9.28 18.19
N SER A 15 -14.44 -9.16 17.21
CA SER A 15 -14.61 -10.17 16.16
C SER A 15 -13.27 -10.38 15.48
N SER A 16 -12.81 -11.63 15.48
CA SER A 16 -11.51 -12.10 15.00
C SER A 16 -11.39 -12.12 13.47
N ASP A 17 -12.10 -11.23 12.76
CA ASP A 17 -12.21 -11.25 11.29
C ASP A 17 -11.64 -9.98 10.62
N ASP A 18 -10.94 -9.12 11.36
CA ASP A 18 -10.36 -7.86 10.86
C ASP A 18 -8.83 -7.82 11.10
N GLU A 19 -8.17 -8.98 11.05
CA GLU A 19 -6.71 -9.03 11.00
C GLU A 19 -6.28 -8.72 9.57
N ARG A 20 -6.16 -7.44 9.24
CA ARG A 20 -5.55 -7.01 7.99
C ARG A 20 -4.12 -7.56 7.93
N GLU A 21 -3.84 -8.36 6.89
CA GLU A 21 -2.54 -9.01 6.75
C GLU A 21 -1.47 -7.96 6.41
N LEU A 22 -0.52 -7.78 7.32
CA LEU A 22 0.61 -6.90 7.14
C LEU A 22 1.79 -7.66 6.53
N PHE A 23 2.46 -7.05 5.55
CA PHE A 23 3.67 -7.59 4.95
C PHE A 23 4.73 -6.51 4.81
N TYR A 24 5.99 -6.94 4.75
CA TYR A 24 7.11 -6.02 4.59
C TYR A 24 7.17 -5.47 3.16
N CYS A 25 7.15 -4.14 3.02
CA CYS A 25 7.35 -3.43 1.77
C CYS A 25 8.78 -2.83 1.72
N PRO A 26 9.63 -3.23 0.75
CA PRO A 26 11.01 -2.75 0.67
C PRO A 26 11.14 -1.28 0.23
N VAL A 27 10.09 -0.70 -0.35
CA VAL A 27 10.07 0.73 -0.70
C VAL A 27 9.82 1.59 0.53
N TYR A 28 8.86 1.19 1.36
CA TYR A 28 8.52 1.86 2.62
C TYR A 28 9.51 1.53 3.74
N GLU A 29 10.22 0.40 3.63
CA GLU A 29 11.12 -0.15 4.67
C GLU A 29 10.37 -0.52 5.96
N GLY A 30 9.12 -0.97 5.84
CA GLY A 30 8.27 -1.34 6.96
C GLY A 30 7.10 -2.23 6.56
N PHE A 31 6.27 -2.58 7.54
CA PHE A 31 5.06 -3.37 7.31
C PHE A 31 3.91 -2.48 6.86
N VAL A 32 3.21 -2.91 5.81
CA VAL A 32 2.09 -2.18 5.20
C VAL A 32 0.96 -3.15 4.86
N GLU A 33 -0.22 -2.60 4.62
CA GLU A 33 -1.38 -3.36 4.12
C GLU A 33 -1.39 -3.42 2.59
N ASP A 34 -2.29 -4.23 2.04
CA ASP A 34 -2.42 -4.39 0.58
C ASP A 34 -2.76 -3.09 -0.13
N TYR A 35 -3.61 -2.27 0.49
CA TYR A 35 -4.00 -0.97 -0.02
C TYR A 35 -2.79 -0.04 -0.13
N ASP A 36 -2.04 0.11 0.96
CA ASP A 36 -0.83 0.93 1.04
C ASP A 36 0.22 0.55 0.00
N CYS A 37 0.51 -0.75 -0.17
CA CYS A 37 1.44 -1.21 -1.18
C CYS A 37 0.94 -0.93 -2.60
N SER A 38 -0.36 -1.07 -2.84
CA SER A 38 -0.98 -0.77 -4.13
C SER A 38 -0.86 0.71 -4.46
N GLU A 39 -1.10 1.60 -3.49
CA GLU A 39 -0.91 3.04 -3.64
C GLU A 39 0.55 3.40 -3.96
N ILE A 40 1.51 2.79 -3.25
CA ILE A 40 2.94 2.97 -3.53
C ILE A 40 3.27 2.52 -4.97
N CYS A 41 2.78 1.36 -5.41
CA CYS A 41 3.01 0.85 -6.76
C CYS A 41 2.44 1.78 -7.84
N VAL A 42 1.19 2.23 -7.65
CA VAL A 42 0.52 3.18 -8.54
C VAL A 42 1.27 4.50 -8.57
N GLY A 43 1.66 5.02 -7.41
CA GLY A 43 2.40 6.27 -7.31
C GLY A 43 3.72 6.24 -8.04
N ILE A 44 4.49 5.16 -7.88
CA ILE A 44 5.74 4.95 -8.62
C ILE A 44 5.48 4.83 -10.13
N ARG A 45 4.42 4.13 -10.54
CA ARG A 45 4.09 3.93 -11.96
C ARG A 45 3.76 5.24 -12.67
N TYR A 46 2.99 6.12 -12.02
CA TYR A 46 2.50 7.37 -12.61
C TYR A 46 3.30 8.61 -12.21
N GLY A 47 4.26 8.49 -11.28
CA GLY A 47 5.04 9.61 -10.78
C GLY A 47 4.27 10.58 -9.89
N ARG A 48 3.13 10.16 -9.33
CA ARG A 48 2.29 10.96 -8.44
C ARG A 48 1.39 10.07 -7.58
N PHE A 49 1.16 10.46 -6.34
CA PHE A 49 0.07 9.89 -5.56
C PHE A 49 -1.25 10.62 -5.88
N PHE A 50 -2.33 9.85 -5.97
CA PHE A 50 -3.67 10.40 -6.14
C PHE A 50 -4.19 10.73 -4.75
N ASN A 51 -4.15 12.01 -4.38
CA ASN A 51 -4.57 12.42 -3.05
C ASN A 51 -6.11 12.52 -3.00
N GLU A 52 -6.76 11.47 -2.50
CA GLU A 52 -8.21 11.41 -2.28
C GLU A 52 -8.63 11.95 -0.90
N GLY A 53 -7.79 12.76 -0.26
CA GLY A 53 -8.00 13.27 1.10
C GLY A 53 -7.43 12.37 2.19
N ILE A 54 -6.68 11.34 1.81
CA ILE A 54 -5.96 10.43 2.72
C ILE A 54 -4.45 10.74 2.65
N PRO A 55 -3.78 10.99 3.78
CA PRO A 55 -2.34 11.18 3.81
C PRO A 55 -1.60 9.95 3.29
N THR A 56 -0.67 10.15 2.37
CA THR A 56 0.18 9.08 1.84
C THR A 56 1.23 8.65 2.86
N LEU A 57 1.50 7.35 2.96
CA LEU A 57 2.52 6.81 3.88
C LEU A 57 3.96 7.23 3.54
N LEU A 58 4.21 7.59 2.29
CA LEU A 58 5.53 7.93 1.79
C LEU A 58 5.44 9.18 0.91
N ASP A 59 6.51 9.96 0.86
CA ASP A 59 6.66 11.05 -0.12
C ASP A 59 6.91 10.46 -1.52
N ILE A 60 6.35 11.08 -2.56
CA ILE A 60 6.48 10.59 -3.93
C ILE A 60 7.94 10.61 -4.41
N ASP A 61 8.74 11.59 -4.02
CA ASP A 61 10.14 11.70 -4.41
C ASP A 61 10.96 10.55 -3.80
N VAL A 62 10.66 10.19 -2.54
CA VAL A 62 11.28 9.04 -1.86
C VAL A 62 10.85 7.73 -2.53
N ALA A 63 9.57 7.57 -2.84
CA ALA A 63 9.06 6.40 -3.54
C ALA A 63 9.74 6.21 -4.91
N LEU A 64 9.87 7.29 -5.69
CA LEU A 64 10.50 7.28 -7.00
C LEU A 64 12.00 7.02 -6.94
N ALA A 65 12.71 7.54 -5.93
CA ALA A 65 14.12 7.23 -5.69
C ALA A 65 14.34 5.72 -5.44
N ARG A 66 13.34 5.03 -4.88
CA ARG A 66 13.37 3.61 -4.54
C ARG A 66 12.64 2.71 -5.55
N LYS A 67 12.20 3.22 -6.71
CA LYS A 67 11.37 2.50 -7.68
C LYS A 67 11.91 1.15 -8.14
N LYS A 68 13.24 0.98 -8.19
CA LYS A 68 13.88 -0.29 -8.56
C LYS A 68 13.50 -1.41 -7.58
N LEU A 69 13.40 -1.11 -6.28
CA LEU A 69 12.97 -2.05 -5.25
C LEU A 69 11.52 -2.50 -5.48
N CYS A 70 10.67 -1.54 -5.89
CA CYS A 70 9.28 -1.83 -6.25
C CYS A 70 9.22 -2.77 -7.46
N PHE A 71 9.90 -2.45 -8.57
CA PHE A 71 9.86 -3.25 -9.79
C PHE A 71 10.46 -4.66 -9.64
N SER A 72 11.33 -4.88 -8.67
CA SER A 72 11.89 -6.19 -8.35
C SER A 72 11.09 -6.96 -7.28
N CYS A 73 10.04 -6.35 -6.72
CA CYS A 73 9.21 -6.99 -5.71
C CYS A 73 8.28 -8.05 -6.32
N VAL A 74 8.11 -9.19 -5.63
CA VAL A 74 7.21 -10.28 -6.06
C VAL A 74 5.76 -9.83 -6.15
N ARG A 75 5.39 -8.81 -5.37
CA ARG A 75 4.05 -8.22 -5.32
C ARG A 75 3.87 -7.08 -6.31
N PHE A 76 4.90 -6.71 -7.08
CA PHE A 76 4.74 -5.69 -8.11
C PHE A 76 3.75 -6.19 -9.16
N PRO A 77 2.68 -5.44 -9.44
CA PRO A 77 1.63 -5.94 -10.31
C PRO A 77 2.17 -6.24 -11.73
N PRO A 78 1.98 -7.46 -12.26
CA PRO A 78 2.52 -7.84 -13.57
C PRO A 78 2.03 -6.93 -14.69
N TYR A 79 0.80 -6.43 -14.60
CA TYR A 79 0.20 -5.50 -15.56
C TYR A 79 0.80 -4.08 -15.51
N PHE A 80 1.61 -3.75 -14.49
CA PHE A 80 2.39 -2.51 -14.45
C PHE A 80 3.79 -2.63 -15.06
N GLN A 81 4.23 -3.83 -15.43
CA GLN A 81 5.48 -3.99 -16.17
C GLN A 81 5.35 -3.30 -17.54
N PRO A 82 6.34 -2.50 -17.98
CA PRO A 82 6.35 -1.95 -19.32
C PRO A 82 6.28 -3.10 -20.33
N SER A 83 5.44 -3.00 -21.35
CA SER A 83 5.30 -3.98 -22.43
C SER A 83 6.57 -4.04 -23.28
N ALA A 84 7.65 -4.62 -22.76
CA ALA A 84 8.90 -4.81 -23.47
C ALA A 84 9.00 -6.21 -24.08
N LEU A 85 7.94 -6.69 -24.75
CA LEU A 85 7.95 -7.91 -25.58
C LEU A 85 6.77 -7.87 -26.57
N ASN A 86 6.84 -7.02 -27.61
CA ASN A 86 6.14 -7.16 -28.91
C ASN A 86 6.27 -5.85 -29.71
N GLY A 87 7.48 -5.47 -30.12
CA GLY A 87 7.64 -4.20 -30.83
C GLY A 87 8.99 -3.92 -31.45
N ASP A 88 9.84 -4.92 -31.71
CA ASP A 88 10.96 -4.74 -32.63
C ASP A 88 10.48 -5.06 -34.04
N ARG A 89 9.69 -4.13 -34.62
CA ARG A 89 9.58 -3.98 -36.07
C ARG A 89 10.43 -2.78 -36.46
N GLY A 90 11.74 -2.93 -36.30
CA GLY A 90 12.73 -2.11 -36.97
C GLY A 90 12.75 -2.44 -38.46
N ASN A 91 12.27 -1.49 -39.26
CA ASN A 91 12.27 -1.44 -40.72
C ASN A 91 13.69 -1.73 -41.28
N THR A 92 13.80 -2.64 -42.25
CA THR A 92 14.96 -2.76 -43.15
C THR A 92 14.66 -2.08 -44.47
#